data_AF-A0A1C0VS64-F1
#
_entry.id   AF-A0A1C0VS64-F1
#
_cell.length_a   1.000
_cell.length_b   1.000
_cell.length_c   1.000
_cell.angle_alpha   90.00
_cell.angle_beta   90.00
_cell.angle_gamma   90.00
#
_symmetry.space_group_name_H-M   'P 1'
#
loop_
_entity.id
_entity.type
_entity.pdbx_description
1 polymer ?
#
loop_
_entity_poly.entity_id
_entity_poly.type
_entity_poly.pdbx_seq_one_letter_code
_entity_poly.pdbx_strand_id
1 'polypeptide(L)'
;MNKNRLVSALFFLLSFVLLVQSCINQVKNSQLDNNIQSGNTTEPTPNKSAEIPKEPVKITASPTPKTSPSPLAKFDLVKSAKLTDTAKLIAGIKVDNSSIDNSSLVVEVQNSSAWINHAQYFQNGWPQLENQQLSKVRKWSQEELKSINDSAPSIFYPFSGPDFLYAYSFFPKAKEYVLIGLEPVGVIPDFKNMSDSQRAQKLAIINQSLYAILEYSFFRTKAMAVDLANYGVLPILLLFMARTNHQILDVQYVGLDEEAKIQVVEEESPQNNGLIPGVKISLLPQGESEPKVIYYFSTDLSNDGLQKHPAFVKFMKQYAKESVTYLKAASYLMHNESFSTIRDVILTQSSAVLQDDSGVPVKHFDKSVWESKFYGAYIKPIDIFANQYQSDLRSIYQGDSSIKPLDFGIGYKFYKDSNLMLAIRKGESVKQEK
;
A
#
# COMPACT_ATOMS: atom_id res chain seq x y z
N MET A 1 7.25 6.75 -34.20
CA MET A 1 6.37 5.89 -33.37
C MET A 1 6.39 4.48 -33.94
N ASN A 2 7.03 3.52 -33.25
CA ASN A 2 7.37 2.22 -33.84
C ASN A 2 6.21 1.23 -33.67
N LYS A 3 5.57 0.84 -34.78
CA LYS A 3 4.34 0.02 -34.85
C LYS A 3 4.45 -1.35 -34.15
N ASN A 4 5.67 -1.85 -33.93
CA ASN A 4 5.90 -3.17 -33.33
C ASN A 4 5.66 -3.23 -31.81
N ARG A 5 5.68 -2.10 -31.08
CA ARG A 5 5.33 -2.08 -29.63
C ARG A 5 3.81 -2.16 -29.39
N LEU A 6 3.01 -1.63 -30.32
CA LEU A 6 1.54 -1.66 -30.22
C LEU A 6 0.98 -3.08 -30.43
N VAL A 7 1.60 -3.86 -31.31
CA VAL A 7 1.15 -5.22 -31.66
C VAL A 7 1.41 -6.21 -30.52
N SER A 8 2.53 -6.07 -29.79
CA SER A 8 2.84 -6.96 -28.66
C SER A 8 1.97 -6.67 -27.44
N ALA A 9 1.63 -5.40 -27.17
CA ALA A 9 0.67 -5.02 -26.14
C ALA A 9 -0.76 -5.46 -26.49
N LEU A 10 -1.15 -5.37 -27.76
CA LEU A 10 -2.46 -5.85 -28.21
C LEU A 10 -2.62 -7.38 -28.11
N PHE A 11 -1.59 -8.18 -28.38
CA PHE A 11 -1.70 -9.65 -28.33
C PHE A 11 -1.85 -10.20 -26.89
N PHE A 12 -1.21 -9.58 -25.91
CA PHE A 12 -1.42 -9.90 -24.50
C PHE A 12 -2.79 -9.41 -24.00
N LEU A 13 -3.30 -8.28 -24.49
CA LEU A 13 -4.66 -7.81 -24.19
C LEU A 13 -5.75 -8.69 -24.81
N LEU A 14 -5.60 -9.14 -26.06
CA LEU A 14 -6.65 -9.84 -26.81
C LEU A 14 -6.96 -11.24 -26.25
N SER A 15 -5.93 -11.94 -25.76
CA SER A 15 -6.06 -13.24 -25.08
C SER A 15 -6.91 -13.17 -23.80
N PHE A 16 -7.14 -11.96 -23.29
CA PHE A 16 -7.88 -11.68 -22.06
C PHE A 16 -9.31 -11.14 -22.32
N VAL A 17 -9.70 -10.88 -23.57
CA VAL A 17 -10.99 -10.23 -23.93
C VAL A 17 -12.16 -11.21 -24.02
N LEU A 18 -11.96 -12.49 -24.32
CA LEU A 18 -13.05 -13.44 -24.61
C LEU A 18 -13.71 -14.10 -23.37
N LEU A 19 -13.36 -13.73 -22.14
CA LEU A 19 -13.56 -14.60 -20.96
C LEU A 19 -14.60 -14.18 -19.89
N VAL A 20 -15.37 -13.09 -20.01
CA VAL A 20 -16.09 -12.53 -18.82
C VAL A 20 -17.49 -11.96 -19.08
N GLN A 21 -18.39 -12.70 -19.73
CA GLN A 21 -19.83 -12.35 -19.78
C GLN A 21 -20.66 -12.93 -18.62
N SER A 22 -20.07 -13.73 -17.71
CA SER A 22 -20.85 -14.57 -16.78
C SER A 22 -21.05 -14.05 -15.34
N CYS A 23 -20.46 -12.92 -14.94
CA CYS A 23 -20.39 -12.52 -13.51
C CYS A 23 -21.54 -11.64 -12.99
N ILE A 24 -22.58 -11.33 -13.77
CA ILE A 24 -23.56 -10.30 -13.39
C ILE A 24 -24.68 -10.80 -12.43
N ASN A 25 -24.90 -12.10 -12.26
CA ASN A 25 -26.19 -12.59 -11.70
C ASN A 25 -26.21 -13.21 -10.30
N GLN A 26 -25.15 -13.16 -9.50
CA GLN A 26 -25.19 -13.72 -8.14
C GLN A 26 -24.54 -12.77 -7.15
N VAL A 27 -25.32 -11.90 -6.50
CA VAL A 27 -25.34 -11.64 -5.05
C VAL A 27 -26.48 -10.63 -4.81
N LYS A 28 -27.68 -11.15 -4.52
CA LYS A 28 -28.73 -10.42 -3.79
C LYS A 28 -29.30 -11.38 -2.76
N ASN A 29 -29.28 -10.94 -1.50
CA ASN A 29 -29.97 -11.45 -0.29
C ASN A 29 -29.04 -11.94 0.82
N SER A 30 -28.86 -11.10 1.83
CA SER A 30 -29.23 -11.42 3.22
C SER A 30 -28.91 -10.23 4.14
N GLN A 31 -29.93 -9.52 4.59
CA GLN A 31 -29.92 -8.73 5.83
C GLN A 31 -30.76 -9.46 6.87
N LEU A 32 -30.35 -9.42 8.13
CA LEU A 32 -31.21 -9.55 9.31
C LEU A 32 -30.49 -8.99 10.55
N ASP A 33 -31.05 -7.90 11.06
CA ASP A 33 -31.32 -7.47 12.44
C ASP A 33 -30.37 -7.83 13.60
N ASN A 34 -30.04 -6.81 14.41
CA ASN A 34 -30.27 -6.86 15.85
C ASN A 34 -30.32 -5.46 16.48
N ASN A 35 -31.32 -5.30 17.36
CA ASN A 35 -31.66 -4.14 18.18
C ASN A 35 -31.45 -4.58 19.65
N ILE A 36 -30.96 -3.72 20.55
CA ILE A 36 -31.34 -3.60 21.99
C ILE A 36 -30.52 -2.52 22.71
N GLN A 37 -31.22 -1.87 23.64
CA GLN A 37 -31.01 -0.64 24.40
C GLN A 37 -29.97 -0.64 25.55
N SER A 38 -29.35 0.54 25.73
CA SER A 38 -29.26 1.41 26.93
C SER A 38 -29.26 0.82 28.35
N GLY A 39 -28.26 1.24 29.14
CA GLY A 39 -28.25 1.27 30.61
C GLY A 39 -27.30 2.37 31.12
N ASN A 40 -27.70 3.08 32.17
CA ASN A 40 -27.32 4.45 32.52
C ASN A 40 -26.46 4.53 33.82
N THR A 41 -25.67 5.62 33.97
CA THR A 41 -25.20 6.29 35.24
C THR A 41 -24.26 5.51 36.20
N THR A 42 -23.26 6.06 36.91
CA THR A 42 -23.08 7.34 37.66
C THR A 42 -21.59 7.59 37.99
N GLU A 43 -21.15 8.86 38.00
CA GLU A 43 -19.93 9.36 38.66
C GLU A 43 -20.05 9.39 40.21
N PRO A 44 -18.93 9.51 40.95
CA PRO A 44 -18.73 10.76 41.70
C PRO A 44 -17.27 11.29 41.72
N THR A 45 -17.21 12.57 42.10
CA THR A 45 -16.14 13.58 42.00
C THR A 45 -15.21 13.64 43.24
N PRO A 46 -14.34 14.67 43.43
CA PRO A 46 -12.89 14.54 43.50
C PRO A 46 -12.30 14.74 44.92
N ASN A 47 -11.00 14.49 45.12
CA ASN A 47 -10.34 14.95 46.36
C ASN A 47 -8.90 15.47 46.17
N LYS A 48 -8.79 16.77 46.49
CA LYS A 48 -7.74 17.52 47.21
C LYS A 48 -6.25 17.26 46.97
N SER A 49 -5.63 18.37 46.52
CA SER A 49 -4.24 18.78 46.61
C SER A 49 -3.67 18.75 48.04
N ALA A 50 -2.39 18.40 48.15
CA ALA A 50 -1.54 18.66 49.31
C ALA A 50 -0.21 19.26 48.83
N GLU A 51 0.21 20.33 49.51
CA GLU A 51 1.32 21.23 49.21
C GLU A 51 2.28 21.20 50.41
N ILE A 52 3.58 20.94 50.20
CA ILE A 52 4.68 21.24 51.14
C ILE A 52 6.00 21.39 50.30
N PRO A 53 7.10 21.98 50.82
CA PRO A 53 7.45 23.40 50.86
C PRO A 53 8.69 23.76 49.98
N LYS A 54 8.88 25.06 49.75
CA LYS A 54 10.01 25.66 49.01
C LYS A 54 11.25 25.83 49.90
N GLU A 55 12.40 25.34 49.45
CA GLU A 55 13.73 25.88 49.81
C GLU A 55 14.62 25.98 48.55
N PRO A 56 15.54 26.97 48.49
CA PRO A 56 16.10 27.45 47.22
C PRO A 56 17.37 26.69 46.82
N VAL A 57 17.32 25.98 45.69
CA VAL A 57 18.50 25.35 45.09
C VAL A 57 19.07 26.24 43.97
N LYS A 58 20.30 26.67 44.21
CA LYS A 58 21.28 27.34 43.33
C LYS A 58 21.17 26.88 41.86
N ILE A 59 20.81 27.80 40.96
CA ILE A 59 20.88 27.59 39.50
C ILE A 59 22.36 27.58 39.10
N THR A 60 22.90 26.38 38.94
CA THR A 60 24.10 26.17 38.13
C THR A 60 23.62 25.97 36.69
N ALA A 61 24.09 26.81 35.78
CA ALA A 61 23.73 26.74 34.37
C ALA A 61 24.20 25.40 33.78
N SER A 62 23.28 24.45 33.63
CA SER A 62 23.48 23.29 32.77
C SER A 62 23.57 23.77 31.31
N PRO A 63 24.50 23.19 30.51
CA PRO A 63 24.62 23.55 29.10
C PRO A 63 23.32 23.23 28.38
N THR A 64 22.83 24.21 27.63
CA THR A 64 21.64 24.10 26.78
C THR A 64 21.75 22.83 25.92
N PRO A 65 20.76 21.93 25.90
CA PRO A 65 20.75 20.84 24.94
C PRO A 65 20.76 21.49 23.54
N LYS A 66 21.77 21.17 22.73
CA LYS A 66 21.75 21.51 21.30
C LYS A 66 20.50 20.86 20.72
N THR A 67 19.44 21.63 20.51
CA THR A 67 18.21 21.17 19.89
C THR A 67 18.57 20.65 18.51
N SER A 68 18.48 19.33 18.31
CA SER A 68 18.61 18.76 16.97
C SER A 68 17.60 19.45 16.05
N PRO A 69 17.98 19.86 14.83
CA PRO A 69 17.03 20.47 13.90
C PRO A 69 15.84 19.54 13.70
N SER A 70 14.63 20.12 13.66
CA SER A 70 13.39 19.37 13.43
C SER A 70 13.53 18.47 12.18
N PRO A 71 13.08 17.20 12.21
CA PRO A 71 13.06 16.32 11.04
C PRO A 71 12.36 16.94 9.82
N LEU A 72 11.49 17.92 10.05
CA LEU A 72 10.74 18.64 9.02
C LEU A 72 11.48 19.82 8.40
N ALA A 73 12.59 20.29 9.00
CA ALA A 73 13.30 21.50 8.59
C ALA A 73 13.87 21.45 7.16
N LYS A 74 13.99 20.24 6.59
CA LYS A 74 14.48 20.01 5.22
C LYS A 74 13.39 20.11 4.14
N PHE A 75 12.12 20.20 4.52
CA PHE A 75 11.01 20.23 3.57
C PHE A 75 10.46 21.64 3.38
N ASP A 76 10.05 21.94 2.14
CA ASP A 76 9.27 23.13 1.85
C ASP A 76 7.82 22.93 2.32
N LEU A 77 7.46 23.60 3.42
CA LEU A 77 6.14 23.48 4.03
C LEU A 77 5.00 24.07 3.17
N VAL A 78 5.31 25.04 2.30
CA VAL A 78 4.32 25.59 1.35
C VAL A 78 4.03 24.57 0.26
N LYS A 79 5.08 23.95 -0.30
CA LYS A 79 4.95 22.82 -1.24
C LYS A 79 4.19 21.66 -0.59
N SER A 80 4.55 21.29 0.64
CA SER A 80 3.89 20.23 1.40
C SER A 80 2.40 20.48 1.60
N ALA A 81 1.99 21.71 1.95
CA ALA A 81 0.59 22.07 2.08
C ALA A 81 -0.16 21.90 0.75
N LYS A 82 0.40 22.41 -0.36
CA LYS A 82 -0.19 22.26 -1.71
C LYS A 82 -0.35 20.79 -2.11
N LEU A 83 0.66 19.96 -1.86
CA LEU A 83 0.61 18.52 -2.14
C LEU A 83 -0.46 17.81 -1.29
N THR A 84 -0.54 18.15 -0.01
CA THR A 84 -1.53 17.57 0.91
C THR A 84 -2.96 17.96 0.53
N ASP A 85 -3.19 19.21 0.17
CA ASP A 85 -4.50 19.68 -0.28
C ASP A 85 -4.91 19.04 -1.61
N THR A 86 -3.96 18.89 -2.54
CA THR A 86 -4.19 18.16 -3.79
C THR A 86 -4.56 16.70 -3.51
N ALA A 87 -3.83 16.03 -2.61
CA ALA A 87 -4.14 14.66 -2.22
C ALA A 87 -5.53 14.52 -1.57
N LYS A 88 -5.91 15.47 -0.70
CA LYS A 88 -7.26 15.53 -0.12
C LYS A 88 -8.35 15.72 -1.19
N LEU A 89 -8.13 16.60 -2.15
CA LEU A 89 -9.06 16.84 -3.26
C LEU A 89 -9.26 15.57 -4.12
N ILE A 90 -8.16 14.88 -4.47
CA ILE A 90 -8.18 13.58 -5.17
C ILE A 90 -8.92 12.53 -4.34
N ALA A 91 -8.79 12.58 -3.02
CA ALA A 91 -9.45 11.68 -2.10
C ALA A 91 -10.92 12.02 -1.79
N GLY A 92 -11.49 13.07 -2.39
CA GLY A 92 -12.84 13.52 -2.06
C GLY A 92 -12.98 14.00 -0.61
N ILE A 93 -11.90 14.53 -0.02
CA ILE A 93 -11.86 15.14 1.31
C ILE A 93 -11.89 16.65 1.12
N LYS A 94 -12.75 17.34 1.87
CA LYS A 94 -12.79 18.80 1.86
C LYS A 94 -11.47 19.38 2.38
N VAL A 95 -10.95 20.37 1.66
CA VAL A 95 -9.80 21.19 2.01
C VAL A 95 -10.32 22.50 2.60
N ASP A 96 -9.80 22.87 3.75
CA ASP A 96 -10.15 24.12 4.43
C ASP A 96 -9.50 25.31 3.73
N ASN A 97 -10.23 26.42 3.64
CA ASN A 97 -9.83 27.63 2.89
C ASN A 97 -8.66 28.42 3.51
N SER A 98 -7.98 27.88 4.52
CA SER A 98 -6.94 28.56 5.30
C SER A 98 -5.52 28.36 4.75
N SER A 99 -5.31 27.52 3.72
CA SER A 99 -3.99 27.32 3.12
C SER A 99 -3.64 28.40 2.09
N ILE A 100 -2.43 28.93 2.23
CA ILE A 100 -1.97 30.30 1.90
C ILE A 100 -1.97 30.68 0.41
N ASP A 101 -2.29 29.80 -0.55
CA ASP A 101 -2.05 30.11 -1.98
C ASP A 101 -2.92 29.34 -2.99
N ASN A 102 -4.01 28.69 -2.55
CA ASN A 102 -4.86 27.85 -3.42
C ASN A 102 -6.38 27.99 -3.16
N SER A 103 -6.79 28.94 -2.31
CA SER A 103 -8.16 28.99 -1.77
C SER A 103 -9.25 29.22 -2.82
N SER A 104 -9.00 29.95 -3.92
CA SER A 104 -10.05 30.22 -4.93
C SER A 104 -10.35 29.03 -5.83
N LEU A 105 -9.33 28.29 -6.28
CA LEU A 105 -9.49 27.18 -7.24
C LEU A 105 -9.84 25.86 -6.56
N VAL A 106 -9.33 25.62 -5.35
CA VAL A 106 -9.78 24.48 -4.53
C VAL A 106 -11.26 24.64 -4.19
N VAL A 107 -11.72 25.85 -3.92
CA VAL A 107 -13.16 26.15 -3.74
C VAL A 107 -13.95 25.90 -5.01
N GLU A 108 -13.47 26.34 -6.19
CA GLU A 108 -14.14 26.10 -7.47
C GLU A 108 -14.33 24.59 -7.74
N VAL A 109 -13.25 23.81 -7.64
CA VAL A 109 -13.32 22.37 -7.90
C VAL A 109 -14.25 21.67 -6.90
N GLN A 110 -14.17 22.01 -5.60
CA GLN A 110 -15.00 21.39 -4.56
C GLN A 110 -16.49 21.73 -4.65
N ASN A 111 -16.84 22.83 -5.32
CA ASN A 111 -18.24 23.22 -5.55
C ASN A 111 -18.83 22.61 -6.83
N SER A 112 -18.01 22.00 -7.68
CA SER A 112 -18.49 21.33 -8.90
C SER A 112 -19.32 20.09 -8.56
N SER A 113 -20.39 19.83 -9.31
CA SER A 113 -21.20 18.62 -9.13
C SER A 113 -20.39 17.33 -9.31
N ALA A 114 -19.39 17.35 -10.20
CA ALA A 114 -18.49 16.21 -10.42
C ALA A 114 -17.69 15.87 -9.15
N TRP A 115 -17.12 16.87 -8.48
CA TRP A 115 -16.39 16.64 -7.24
C TRP A 115 -17.31 16.27 -6.09
N ILE A 116 -18.48 16.90 -5.96
CA ILE A 116 -19.46 16.55 -4.91
C ILE A 116 -19.87 15.08 -5.03
N ASN A 117 -20.18 14.59 -6.23
CA ASN A 117 -20.52 13.19 -6.47
C ASN A 117 -19.34 12.25 -6.15
N HIS A 118 -18.13 12.64 -6.52
CA HIS A 118 -16.91 11.90 -6.21
C HIS A 118 -16.64 11.84 -4.69
N ALA A 119 -16.78 12.96 -3.97
CA ALA A 119 -16.63 13.01 -2.53
C ALA A 119 -17.68 12.13 -1.82
N GLN A 120 -18.95 12.19 -2.26
CA GLN A 120 -20.02 11.33 -1.74
C GLN A 120 -19.73 9.83 -1.97
N TYR A 121 -19.18 9.46 -3.12
CA TYR A 121 -18.79 8.08 -3.40
C TYR A 121 -17.84 7.53 -2.32
N PHE A 122 -16.78 8.26 -2.00
CA PHE A 122 -15.86 7.82 -0.95
C PHE A 122 -16.37 8.05 0.48
N GLN A 123 -17.21 9.06 0.73
CA GLN A 123 -17.87 9.23 2.02
C GLN A 123 -18.76 8.02 2.34
N ASN A 124 -19.38 7.45 1.31
CA ASN A 124 -20.28 6.31 1.42
C ASN A 124 -19.60 4.95 1.34
N GLY A 125 -18.39 4.82 0.79
CA GLY A 125 -17.70 3.52 0.65
C GLY A 125 -16.53 3.32 1.61
N TRP A 126 -15.84 4.39 1.99
CA TRP A 126 -14.65 4.29 2.85
C TRP A 126 -14.95 3.76 4.26
N PRO A 127 -16.01 4.19 4.97
CA PRO A 127 -16.33 3.65 6.28
C PRO A 127 -16.60 2.14 6.28
N GLN A 128 -17.15 1.60 5.18
CA GLN A 128 -17.40 0.17 5.01
C GLN A 128 -16.09 -0.58 4.83
N LEU A 129 -15.21 -0.11 3.94
CA LEU A 129 -13.87 -0.67 3.79
C LEU A 129 -13.11 -0.68 5.12
N GLU A 130 -13.16 0.45 5.83
CA GLU A 130 -12.52 0.61 7.14
C GLU A 130 -13.06 -0.39 8.18
N ASN A 131 -14.38 -0.48 8.35
CA ASN A 131 -15.01 -1.32 9.36
C ASN A 131 -14.97 -2.81 9.01
N GLN A 132 -15.08 -3.16 7.73
CA GLN A 132 -15.14 -4.56 7.30
C GLN A 132 -13.76 -5.19 7.16
N GLN A 133 -12.73 -4.38 6.90
CA GLN A 133 -11.41 -4.86 6.45
C GLN A 133 -10.26 -4.20 7.19
N LEU A 134 -10.01 -2.90 6.98
CA LEU A 134 -8.74 -2.29 7.38
C LEU A 134 -8.56 -2.25 8.91
N SER A 135 -9.65 -2.04 9.67
CA SER A 135 -9.62 -2.10 11.14
C SER A 135 -9.24 -3.49 11.66
N LYS A 136 -9.75 -4.54 11.02
CA LYS A 136 -9.42 -5.94 11.35
C LYS A 136 -7.99 -6.29 10.97
N VAL A 137 -7.53 -5.84 9.80
CA VAL A 137 -6.12 -5.98 9.37
C VAL A 137 -5.18 -5.34 10.39
N ARG A 138 -5.47 -4.11 10.82
CA ARG A 138 -4.65 -3.42 11.82
C ARG A 138 -4.69 -4.12 13.18
N LYS A 139 -5.85 -4.62 13.61
CA LYS A 139 -5.96 -5.42 14.84
C LYS A 139 -5.11 -6.68 14.76
N TRP A 140 -5.25 -7.45 13.67
CA TRP A 140 -4.45 -8.65 13.44
C TRP A 140 -2.95 -8.34 13.39
N SER A 141 -2.56 -7.24 12.74
CA SER A 141 -1.17 -6.79 12.68
C SER A 141 -0.60 -6.45 14.07
N GLN A 142 -1.37 -5.79 14.93
CA GLN A 142 -0.96 -5.47 16.30
C GLN A 142 -0.67 -6.71 17.15
N GLU A 143 -1.33 -7.84 16.85
CA GLU A 143 -1.17 -9.10 17.56
C GLU A 143 -0.08 -9.98 16.92
N GLU A 144 -0.22 -10.29 15.63
CA GLU A 144 0.59 -11.30 14.94
C GLU A 144 1.88 -10.74 14.34
N LEU A 145 1.92 -9.44 14.03
CA LEU A 145 3.11 -8.75 13.49
C LEU A 145 3.77 -7.83 14.52
N LYS A 146 3.39 -7.92 15.81
CA LYS A 146 3.88 -7.00 16.85
C LYS A 146 5.41 -6.85 16.83
N SER A 147 6.13 -7.98 16.90
CA SER A 147 7.57 -7.93 17.06
C SER A 147 8.28 -7.54 15.76
N ILE A 148 7.71 -7.88 14.60
CA ILE A 148 8.16 -7.34 13.30
C ILE A 148 8.00 -5.81 13.29
N ASN A 149 6.82 -5.30 13.62
CA ASN A 149 6.55 -3.86 13.62
C ASN A 149 7.39 -3.09 14.65
N ASP A 150 7.66 -3.68 15.82
CA ASP A 150 8.50 -3.06 16.85
C ASP A 150 9.96 -2.86 16.39
N SER A 151 10.42 -3.63 15.41
CA SER A 151 11.74 -3.42 14.77
C SER A 151 11.79 -2.27 13.77
N ALA A 152 10.64 -1.64 13.46
CA ALA A 152 10.47 -0.61 12.42
C ALA A 152 11.06 -1.06 11.07
N PRO A 153 10.51 -2.13 10.45
CA PRO A 153 11.12 -2.80 9.32
C PRO A 153 11.08 -1.94 8.07
N SER A 154 11.90 -2.29 7.08
CA SER A 154 11.74 -1.83 5.70
C SER A 154 10.84 -2.82 4.97
N ILE A 155 9.90 -2.31 4.16
CA ILE A 155 8.96 -3.15 3.42
C ILE A 155 9.35 -3.22 1.95
N PHE A 156 9.56 -4.44 1.47
CA PHE A 156 9.76 -4.75 0.05
C PHE A 156 8.48 -5.37 -0.53
N TYR A 157 7.83 -4.69 -1.46
CA TYR A 157 6.53 -5.07 -1.97
C TYR A 157 6.54 -5.16 -3.51
N PRO A 158 7.08 -6.25 -4.07
CA PRO A 158 7.02 -6.48 -5.51
C PRO A 158 5.59 -6.84 -5.94
N PHE A 159 5.24 -6.47 -7.18
CA PHE A 159 3.89 -6.67 -7.74
C PHE A 159 2.79 -5.91 -6.99
N SER A 160 3.12 -4.84 -6.30
CA SER A 160 2.19 -4.10 -5.43
C SER A 160 1.16 -3.27 -6.21
N GLY A 161 1.49 -2.84 -7.43
CA GLY A 161 0.82 -1.70 -8.04
C GLY A 161 0.81 -0.50 -7.07
N PRO A 162 -0.30 0.25 -6.95
CA PRO A 162 -0.42 1.37 -6.01
C PRO A 162 -0.85 0.98 -4.59
N ASP A 163 -0.68 -0.29 -4.15
CA ASP A 163 -1.18 -0.78 -2.85
C ASP A 163 -0.41 -0.30 -1.61
N PHE A 164 -0.36 1.02 -1.40
CA PHE A 164 0.14 1.57 -0.14
C PHE A 164 -0.81 1.24 1.04
N LEU A 165 -2.11 1.14 0.77
CA LEU A 165 -3.14 1.02 1.80
C LEU A 165 -2.96 -0.23 2.67
N TYR A 166 -2.79 -1.42 2.07
CA TYR A 166 -2.57 -2.65 2.84
C TYR A 166 -1.15 -2.73 3.40
N ALA A 167 -0.14 -2.27 2.64
CA ALA A 167 1.24 -2.22 3.14
C ALA A 167 1.34 -1.42 4.44
N TYR A 168 0.72 -0.23 4.49
CA TYR A 168 0.66 0.60 5.68
C TYR A 168 -0.20 -0.03 6.79
N SER A 169 -1.32 -0.67 6.44
CA SER A 169 -2.21 -1.29 7.43
C SER A 169 -1.57 -2.49 8.14
N PHE A 170 -0.77 -3.29 7.44
CA PHE A 170 -0.01 -4.39 8.05
C PHE A 170 1.27 -3.91 8.74
N PHE A 171 1.94 -2.90 8.20
CA PHE A 171 3.25 -2.46 8.68
C PHE A 171 3.29 -0.97 9.02
N PRO A 172 2.46 -0.47 9.95
CA PRO A 172 2.33 0.97 10.19
C PRO A 172 3.61 1.59 10.76
N LYS A 173 4.47 0.81 11.41
CA LYS A 173 5.73 1.29 12.01
C LYS A 173 6.92 1.29 11.05
N ALA A 174 6.75 0.80 9.81
CA ALA A 174 7.83 0.85 8.83
C ALA A 174 8.20 2.30 8.49
N LYS A 175 9.50 2.52 8.26
CA LYS A 175 10.04 3.85 7.87
C LYS A 175 10.13 4.00 6.36
N GLU A 176 10.22 2.89 5.65
CA GLU A 176 10.44 2.86 4.22
C GLU A 176 9.65 1.73 3.56
N TYR A 177 9.03 2.04 2.43
CA TYR A 177 8.29 1.10 1.59
C TYR A 177 8.81 1.19 0.16
N VAL A 178 9.19 0.07 -0.44
CA VAL A 178 9.49 -0.03 -1.87
C VAL A 178 8.42 -0.86 -2.54
N LEU A 179 7.59 -0.18 -3.32
CA LEU A 179 6.53 -0.74 -4.13
C LEU A 179 7.03 -0.88 -5.59
N ILE A 180 6.63 -1.96 -6.25
CA ILE A 180 7.04 -2.21 -7.64
C ILE A 180 5.84 -2.72 -8.43
N GLY A 181 5.59 -2.11 -9.58
CA GLY A 181 4.54 -2.52 -10.51
C GLY A 181 4.93 -2.27 -11.97
N LEU A 182 4.02 -2.61 -12.88
CA LEU A 182 4.16 -2.35 -14.32
C LEU A 182 3.56 -1.01 -14.73
N GLU A 183 2.70 -0.45 -13.87
CA GLU A 183 2.00 0.78 -14.16
C GLU A 183 2.99 1.95 -14.21
N PRO A 184 2.77 2.94 -15.08
CA PRO A 184 3.61 4.14 -15.09
C PRO A 184 3.48 4.90 -13.76
N VAL A 185 4.48 5.71 -13.45
CA VAL A 185 4.46 6.55 -12.25
C VAL A 185 3.28 7.52 -12.31
N GLY A 186 3.09 8.18 -13.45
CA GLY A 186 2.07 9.19 -13.68
C GLY A 186 2.41 10.55 -13.09
N VAL A 187 1.49 11.48 -13.32
CA VAL A 187 1.59 12.87 -12.86
C VAL A 187 0.54 13.22 -11.82
N ILE A 188 0.90 14.13 -10.91
CA ILE A 188 -0.07 14.76 -10.01
C ILE A 188 -1.05 15.55 -10.88
N PRO A 189 -2.38 15.31 -10.80
CA PRO A 189 -3.34 16.02 -11.62
C PRO A 189 -3.35 17.51 -11.29
N ASP A 190 -3.15 18.34 -12.33
CA ASP A 190 -3.30 19.79 -12.23
C ASP A 190 -4.75 20.20 -12.44
N PHE A 191 -5.58 20.08 -11.39
CA PHE A 191 -7.00 20.43 -11.46
C PHE A 191 -7.24 21.90 -11.80
N LYS A 192 -6.27 22.79 -11.53
CA LYS A 192 -6.37 24.23 -11.82
C LYS A 192 -6.41 24.49 -13.32
N ASN A 193 -5.58 23.80 -14.09
CA ASN A 193 -5.46 24.02 -15.53
C ASN A 193 -6.36 23.08 -16.38
N MET A 194 -7.14 22.20 -15.74
CA MET A 194 -8.12 21.34 -16.41
C MET A 194 -9.46 22.05 -16.60
N SER A 195 -10.13 21.80 -17.73
CA SER A 195 -11.56 22.13 -17.90
C SER A 195 -12.45 21.28 -17.01
N ASP A 196 -13.68 21.71 -16.75
CA ASP A 196 -14.66 20.94 -15.95
C ASP A 196 -14.88 19.51 -16.45
N SER A 197 -14.94 19.32 -17.77
CA SER A 197 -15.08 18.00 -18.37
C SER A 197 -13.86 17.11 -18.10
N GLN A 198 -12.65 17.66 -18.21
CA GLN A 198 -11.42 16.92 -17.89
C GLN A 198 -11.33 16.57 -16.41
N ARG A 199 -11.71 17.50 -15.52
CA ARG A 199 -11.79 17.25 -14.07
C ARG A 199 -12.77 16.11 -13.78
N ALA A 200 -13.98 16.18 -14.32
CA ALA A 200 -15.00 15.16 -14.13
C ALA A 200 -14.56 13.78 -14.62
N GLN A 201 -13.94 13.72 -15.82
CA GLN A 201 -13.40 12.48 -16.37
C GLN A 201 -12.33 11.88 -15.46
N LYS A 202 -11.36 12.70 -15.02
CA LYS A 202 -10.28 12.26 -14.12
C LYS A 202 -10.82 11.67 -12.82
N LEU A 203 -11.78 12.35 -12.17
CA LEU A 203 -12.40 11.88 -10.93
C LEU A 203 -13.20 10.60 -11.13
N ALA A 204 -13.88 10.44 -12.27
CA ALA A 204 -14.61 9.22 -12.61
C ALA A 204 -13.66 8.02 -12.80
N ILE A 205 -12.50 8.22 -13.42
CA ILE A 205 -11.48 7.18 -13.57
C ILE A 205 -10.93 6.75 -12.21
N ILE A 206 -10.65 7.69 -11.31
CA ILE A 206 -10.22 7.37 -9.93
C ILE A 206 -11.26 6.48 -9.24
N ASN A 207 -12.56 6.82 -9.34
CA ASN A 207 -13.64 6.00 -8.79
C ASN A 207 -13.64 4.59 -9.41
N GLN A 208 -13.49 4.50 -10.74
CA GLN A 208 -13.51 3.23 -11.45
C GLN A 208 -12.32 2.32 -11.09
N SER A 209 -11.12 2.89 -10.98
CA SER A 209 -9.91 2.16 -10.61
C SER A 209 -9.95 1.66 -9.16
N LEU A 210 -10.66 2.38 -8.27
CA LEU A 210 -10.76 2.05 -6.85
C LEU A 210 -12.00 1.25 -6.48
N TYR A 211 -12.97 1.12 -7.40
CA TYR A 211 -14.19 0.34 -7.19
C TYR A 211 -13.90 -1.06 -6.64
N ALA A 212 -12.92 -1.76 -7.23
CA ALA A 212 -12.56 -3.10 -6.81
C ALA A 212 -12.02 -3.18 -5.37
N ILE A 213 -11.27 -2.18 -4.92
CA ILE A 213 -10.70 -2.17 -3.57
C ILE A 213 -11.79 -1.86 -2.55
N LEU A 214 -12.63 -0.86 -2.85
CA LEU A 214 -13.70 -0.42 -1.97
C LEU A 214 -14.74 -1.53 -1.77
N GLU A 215 -15.01 -2.31 -2.81
CA GLU A 215 -16.00 -3.41 -2.75
C GLU A 215 -15.40 -4.75 -2.33
N TYR A 216 -14.16 -5.07 -2.75
CA TYR A 216 -13.61 -6.43 -2.63
C TYR A 216 -12.24 -6.52 -1.98
N SER A 217 -11.68 -5.44 -1.42
CA SER A 217 -10.39 -5.46 -0.69
C SER A 217 -9.16 -5.81 -1.53
N PHE A 218 -9.28 -5.88 -2.85
CA PHE A 218 -8.17 -6.13 -3.75
C PHE A 218 -8.34 -5.38 -5.05
N PHE A 219 -7.21 -5.13 -5.69
CA PHE A 219 -7.13 -4.51 -7.00
C PHE A 219 -7.55 -5.50 -8.09
N ARG A 220 -8.60 -5.19 -8.88
CA ARG A 220 -8.93 -5.96 -10.09
C ARG A 220 -8.00 -5.52 -11.23
N THR A 221 -6.92 -6.27 -11.40
CA THR A 221 -5.81 -6.02 -12.34
C THR A 221 -6.23 -5.62 -13.77
N LYS A 222 -7.31 -6.18 -14.34
CA LYS A 222 -7.73 -5.85 -15.72
C LYS A 222 -8.28 -4.42 -15.89
N ALA A 223 -9.11 -3.95 -14.95
CA ALA A 223 -9.69 -2.61 -15.04
C ALA A 223 -8.62 -1.54 -14.76
N MET A 224 -7.77 -1.81 -13.77
CA MET A 224 -6.68 -0.90 -13.43
C MET A 224 -5.58 -0.83 -14.46
N ALA A 225 -5.20 -1.93 -15.12
CA ALA A 225 -4.16 -1.86 -16.13
C ALA A 225 -4.54 -0.89 -17.26
N VAL A 226 -5.83 -0.83 -17.62
CA VAL A 226 -6.35 0.11 -18.64
C VAL A 226 -6.40 1.54 -18.10
N ASP A 227 -6.88 1.72 -16.87
CA ASP A 227 -7.00 3.05 -16.27
C ASP A 227 -5.63 3.66 -15.94
N LEU A 228 -4.77 2.90 -15.25
CA LEU A 228 -3.45 3.34 -14.81
C LEU A 228 -2.44 3.45 -15.94
N ALA A 229 -2.63 2.75 -17.07
CA ALA A 229 -1.77 2.95 -18.25
C ALA A 229 -1.73 4.41 -18.73
N ASN A 230 -2.82 5.17 -18.55
CA ASN A 230 -2.91 6.55 -19.01
C ASN A 230 -2.66 7.59 -17.90
N TYR A 231 -2.74 7.20 -16.63
CA TYR A 231 -2.76 8.14 -15.50
C TYR A 231 -1.72 7.86 -14.41
N GLY A 232 -1.14 6.66 -14.44
CA GLY A 232 -0.14 6.18 -13.49
C GLY A 232 -0.66 6.02 -12.06
N VAL A 233 0.24 5.56 -11.20
CA VAL A 233 -0.08 5.19 -9.80
C VAL A 233 -0.12 6.38 -8.85
N LEU A 234 0.57 7.48 -9.17
CA LEU A 234 0.79 8.58 -8.25
C LEU A 234 -0.51 9.20 -7.71
N PRO A 235 -1.57 9.47 -8.51
CA PRO A 235 -2.85 9.96 -7.97
C PRO A 235 -3.47 9.01 -6.94
N ILE A 236 -3.35 7.70 -7.17
CA ILE A 236 -3.93 6.67 -6.29
C ILE A 236 -3.13 6.54 -4.99
N LEU A 237 -1.81 6.60 -5.07
CA LEU A 237 -0.94 6.62 -3.88
C LEU A 237 -1.26 7.83 -2.99
N LEU A 238 -1.37 9.03 -3.59
CA LEU A 238 -1.73 10.25 -2.87
C LEU A 238 -3.13 10.16 -2.23
N LEU A 239 -4.09 9.57 -2.94
CA LEU A 239 -5.43 9.32 -2.40
C LEU A 239 -5.36 8.47 -1.13
N PHE A 240 -4.65 7.35 -1.15
CA PHE A 240 -4.54 6.48 0.03
C PHE A 240 -3.85 7.17 1.18
N MET A 241 -2.78 7.93 0.91
CA MET A 241 -2.06 8.69 1.93
C MET A 241 -2.98 9.72 2.60
N ALA A 242 -3.77 10.48 1.83
CA ALA A 242 -4.75 11.42 2.38
C ALA A 242 -5.83 10.71 3.21
N ARG A 243 -6.35 9.58 2.70
CA ARG A 243 -7.38 8.79 3.39
C ARG A 243 -6.90 8.03 4.63
N THR A 244 -5.60 7.89 4.78
CA THR A 244 -4.93 7.35 5.97
C THR A 244 -4.31 8.45 6.83
N ASN A 245 -4.74 9.70 6.63
CA ASN A 245 -4.37 10.88 7.41
C ASN A 245 -2.87 11.20 7.41
N HIS A 246 -2.22 11.11 6.25
CA HIS A 246 -0.84 11.55 6.08
C HIS A 246 -0.77 12.95 5.48
N GLN A 247 0.16 13.76 6.01
CA GLN A 247 0.65 14.95 5.32
C GLN A 247 1.69 14.53 4.28
N ILE A 248 1.56 15.04 3.06
CA ILE A 248 2.55 14.83 2.00
C ILE A 248 3.61 15.90 2.13
N LEU A 249 4.84 15.51 2.47
CA LEU A 249 5.95 16.44 2.69
C LEU A 249 6.65 16.80 1.38
N ASP A 250 6.87 15.79 0.53
CA ASP A 250 7.51 15.98 -0.76
C ASP A 250 7.18 14.86 -1.75
N VAL A 251 7.21 15.17 -3.03
CA VAL A 251 7.13 14.23 -4.14
C VAL A 251 8.26 14.56 -5.11
N GLN A 252 9.10 13.56 -5.38
CA GLN A 252 10.25 13.65 -6.28
C GLN A 252 10.17 12.53 -7.31
N TYR A 253 10.20 12.88 -8.59
CA TYR A 253 10.45 11.88 -9.63
C TYR A 253 11.88 11.39 -9.49
N VAL A 254 12.05 10.08 -9.61
CA VAL A 254 13.36 9.44 -9.53
C VAL A 254 13.55 8.44 -10.67
N GLY A 255 14.81 8.13 -10.97
CA GLY A 255 15.18 7.05 -11.87
C GLY A 255 16.27 6.19 -11.24
N LEU A 256 16.19 4.87 -11.42
CA LEU A 256 17.31 3.98 -11.06
C LEU A 256 18.29 3.90 -12.25
N ASP A 257 19.56 4.24 -12.00
CA ASP A 257 20.63 4.16 -13.00
C ASP A 257 21.22 2.74 -13.15
N GLU A 258 22.14 2.58 -14.11
CA GLU A 258 22.82 1.32 -14.40
C GLU A 258 23.70 0.83 -13.24
N GLU A 259 24.13 1.72 -12.35
CA GLU A 259 24.88 1.40 -11.13
C GLU A 259 24.00 0.97 -9.95
N ALA A 260 22.67 0.95 -10.14
CA ALA A 260 21.65 0.69 -9.12
C ALA A 260 21.51 1.81 -8.06
N LYS A 261 21.74 3.07 -8.46
CA LYS A 261 21.55 4.25 -7.61
C LYS A 261 20.31 5.03 -8.03
N ILE A 262 19.66 5.63 -7.05
CA ILE A 262 18.48 6.47 -7.25
C ILE A 262 18.95 7.88 -7.58
N GLN A 263 18.54 8.37 -8.76
CA GLN A 263 18.78 9.73 -9.23
C GLN A 263 17.46 10.52 -9.20
N VAL A 264 17.49 11.77 -8.73
CA VAL A 264 16.34 12.68 -8.85
C VAL A 264 16.27 13.17 -10.29
N VAL A 265 15.07 13.16 -10.88
CA VAL A 265 14.82 13.66 -12.24
C VAL A 265 13.77 14.78 -12.18
N GLU A 266 13.84 15.72 -13.12
CA GLU A 266 12.99 16.92 -13.10
C GLU A 266 11.52 16.61 -13.40
N GLU A 267 11.25 15.66 -14.29
CA GLU A 267 9.91 15.30 -14.73
C GLU A 267 9.77 13.79 -15.02
N GLU A 268 8.53 13.32 -15.07
CA GLU A 268 8.21 12.00 -15.61
C GLU A 268 8.47 12.03 -17.12
N SER A 269 9.65 11.57 -17.54
CA SER A 269 10.00 11.49 -18.95
C SER A 269 10.25 10.03 -19.35
N PRO A 270 9.50 9.49 -20.34
CA PRO A 270 9.86 8.26 -21.04
C PRO A 270 11.24 8.33 -21.71
N GLN A 271 11.80 9.52 -21.87
CA GLN A 271 13.10 9.81 -22.47
C GLN A 271 14.24 9.94 -21.45
N ASN A 272 14.05 9.56 -20.18
CA ASN A 272 15.12 9.54 -19.18
C ASN A 272 16.14 8.42 -19.47
N ASN A 273 16.97 8.59 -20.50
CA ASN A 273 18.32 8.03 -20.71
C ASN A 273 18.62 6.65 -20.07
N GLY A 274 17.78 5.63 -20.28
CA GLY A 274 18.02 4.27 -19.77
C GLY A 274 17.72 4.05 -18.28
N LEU A 275 17.22 5.06 -17.57
CA LEU A 275 16.81 4.94 -16.17
C LEU A 275 15.50 4.17 -16.02
N ILE A 276 15.38 3.43 -14.92
CA ILE A 276 14.11 2.78 -14.55
C ILE A 276 13.24 3.80 -13.81
N PRO A 277 12.05 4.15 -14.34
CA PRO A 277 11.23 5.21 -13.76
C PRO A 277 10.73 4.89 -12.36
N GLY A 278 10.68 5.91 -11.50
CA GLY A 278 10.08 5.81 -10.19
C GLY A 278 9.67 7.15 -9.59
N VAL A 279 9.11 7.10 -8.39
CA VAL A 279 8.79 8.27 -7.58
C VAL A 279 9.15 7.99 -6.12
N LYS A 280 9.69 9.01 -5.46
CA LYS A 280 9.88 9.06 -4.01
C LYS A 280 8.85 10.00 -3.42
N ILE A 281 8.08 9.51 -2.45
CA ILE A 281 7.11 10.30 -1.69
C ILE A 281 7.56 10.31 -0.24
N SER A 282 7.78 11.50 0.30
CA SER A 282 8.03 11.69 1.74
C SER A 282 6.73 12.11 2.39
N LEU A 283 6.34 11.44 3.47
CA LEU A 283 5.08 11.72 4.17
C LEU A 283 5.25 11.72 5.68
N LEU A 284 4.31 12.37 6.37
CA LEU A 284 4.23 12.40 7.82
C LEU A 284 2.85 11.89 8.24
N PRO A 285 2.76 10.74 8.92
CA PRO A 285 1.50 10.29 9.51
C PRO A 285 1.01 11.26 10.57
N GLN A 286 -0.30 11.45 10.65
CA GLN A 286 -0.90 12.26 11.71
C GLN A 286 -0.49 11.75 13.10
N GLY A 287 0.06 12.65 13.91
CA GLY A 287 0.49 12.34 15.28
C GLY A 287 1.93 11.81 15.39
N GLU A 288 2.62 11.56 14.27
CA GLU A 288 4.04 11.22 14.27
C GLU A 288 4.91 12.47 14.03
N SER A 289 6.17 12.41 14.47
CA SER A 289 7.18 13.45 14.22
C SER A 289 8.21 13.05 13.16
N GLU A 290 8.32 11.75 12.88
CA GLU A 290 9.30 11.19 11.97
C GLU A 290 8.65 10.91 10.60
N PRO A 291 9.20 11.47 9.52
CA PRO A 291 8.75 11.16 8.17
C PRO A 291 8.98 9.70 7.78
N LYS A 292 8.07 9.16 6.96
CA LYS A 292 8.25 7.89 6.23
C LYS A 292 8.52 8.17 4.75
N VAL A 293 9.11 7.21 4.08
CA VAL A 293 9.42 7.27 2.64
C VAL A 293 8.76 6.12 1.90
N ILE A 294 8.15 6.44 0.77
CA ILE A 294 7.63 5.46 -0.18
C ILE A 294 8.38 5.66 -1.48
N TYR A 295 8.92 4.57 -2.01
CA TYR A 295 9.35 4.48 -3.39
C TYR A 295 8.35 3.64 -4.17
N TYR A 296 8.04 4.07 -5.38
CA TYR A 296 7.42 3.22 -6.39
C TYR A 296 8.33 3.17 -7.62
N PHE A 297 8.61 1.98 -8.13
CA PHE A 297 9.33 1.77 -9.39
C PHE A 297 8.44 1.07 -10.41
N SER A 298 8.49 1.55 -11.65
CA SER A 298 7.78 0.98 -12.79
C SER A 298 8.74 0.11 -13.61
N THR A 299 8.66 -1.21 -13.44
CA THR A 299 9.53 -2.15 -14.16
C THR A 299 8.95 -3.55 -14.25
N ASP A 300 9.33 -4.26 -15.31
CA ASP A 300 9.00 -5.68 -15.49
C ASP A 300 9.91 -6.57 -14.63
N LEU A 301 9.29 -7.32 -13.71
CA LEU A 301 9.95 -8.26 -12.80
C LEU A 301 10.07 -9.68 -13.35
N SER A 302 9.63 -9.93 -14.59
CA SER A 302 9.93 -11.18 -15.29
C SER A 302 11.44 -11.32 -15.47
N ASN A 303 11.93 -12.56 -15.60
CA ASN A 303 13.33 -12.83 -15.86
C ASN A 303 13.82 -12.07 -17.11
N ASP A 304 13.01 -12.00 -18.17
CA ASP A 304 13.33 -11.27 -19.40
C ASP A 304 13.39 -9.76 -19.17
N GLY A 305 12.50 -9.22 -18.34
CA GLY A 305 12.53 -7.81 -17.92
C GLY A 305 13.78 -7.49 -17.11
N LEU A 306 14.09 -8.33 -16.12
CA LEU A 306 15.26 -8.19 -15.25
C LEU A 306 16.58 -8.39 -15.98
N GLN A 307 16.63 -9.22 -17.02
CA GLN A 307 17.80 -9.35 -17.89
C GLN A 307 18.10 -8.06 -18.67
N LYS A 308 17.07 -7.30 -19.05
CA LYS A 308 17.22 -5.98 -19.70
C LYS A 308 17.61 -4.90 -18.69
N HIS A 309 17.37 -5.13 -17.41
CA HIS A 309 17.58 -4.17 -16.32
C HIS A 309 18.38 -4.81 -15.16
N PRO A 310 19.62 -5.26 -15.38
CA PRO A 310 20.41 -5.98 -14.37
C PRO A 310 20.70 -5.13 -13.12
N ALA A 311 20.78 -3.81 -13.27
CA ALA A 311 20.89 -2.86 -12.16
C ALA A 311 19.73 -2.98 -11.17
N PHE A 312 18.52 -3.28 -11.65
CA PHE A 312 17.36 -3.45 -10.78
C PHE A 312 17.48 -4.69 -9.90
N VAL A 313 18.06 -5.78 -10.41
CA VAL A 313 18.33 -6.98 -9.59
C VAL A 313 19.30 -6.64 -8.46
N LYS A 314 20.34 -5.85 -8.73
CA LYS A 314 21.27 -5.39 -7.71
C LYS A 314 20.57 -4.51 -6.66
N PHE A 315 19.75 -3.56 -7.11
CA PHE A 315 18.93 -2.74 -6.22
C PHE A 315 18.02 -3.58 -5.33
N MET A 316 17.25 -4.51 -5.91
CA MET A 316 16.36 -5.40 -5.15
C MET A 316 17.14 -6.24 -4.14
N LYS A 317 18.30 -6.79 -4.51
CA LYS A 317 19.11 -7.55 -3.55
C LYS A 317 19.59 -6.69 -2.37
N GLN A 318 20.00 -5.45 -2.65
CA GLN A 318 20.45 -4.53 -1.60
C GLN A 318 19.30 -4.09 -0.69
N TYR A 319 18.16 -3.73 -1.27
CA TYR A 319 17.01 -3.23 -0.52
C TYR A 319 16.27 -4.35 0.23
N ALA A 320 16.08 -5.50 -0.42
CA ALA A 320 15.34 -6.61 0.18
C ALA A 320 16.09 -7.26 1.35
N LYS A 321 17.40 -7.01 1.47
CA LYS A 321 18.24 -7.54 2.54
C LYS A 321 17.68 -7.16 3.90
N GLU A 322 17.31 -8.17 4.69
CA GLU A 322 16.72 -8.04 6.03
C GLU A 322 15.38 -7.27 6.04
N SER A 323 14.78 -7.02 4.87
CA SER A 323 13.46 -6.42 4.73
C SER A 323 12.35 -7.45 4.95
N VAL A 324 11.18 -6.96 5.36
CA VAL A 324 9.97 -7.77 5.30
C VAL A 324 9.41 -7.68 3.89
N THR A 325 9.30 -8.82 3.22
CA THR A 325 8.60 -8.88 1.95
C THR A 325 7.10 -9.02 2.18
N TYR A 326 6.33 -8.18 1.51
CA TYR A 326 4.88 -8.31 1.44
C TYR A 326 4.46 -8.69 0.02
N LEU A 327 3.51 -9.61 -0.11
CA LEU A 327 2.94 -10.03 -1.39
C LEU A 327 1.42 -10.15 -1.22
N LYS A 328 0.67 -9.59 -2.16
CA LYS A 328 -0.78 -9.71 -2.17
C LYS A 328 -1.28 -9.73 -3.60
N ALA A 329 -2.15 -10.68 -3.92
CA ALA A 329 -2.76 -10.80 -5.24
C ALA A 329 -1.71 -10.70 -6.38
N ALA A 330 -0.57 -11.37 -6.22
CA ALA A 330 0.61 -11.27 -7.10
C ALA A 330 0.46 -12.09 -8.41
N SER A 331 -0.79 -12.29 -8.86
CA SER A 331 -1.16 -13.01 -10.09
C SER A 331 -0.53 -14.41 -10.24
N TYR A 332 -0.12 -15.05 -9.14
CA TYR A 332 0.57 -16.35 -9.12
C TYR A 332 1.84 -16.37 -9.98
N LEU A 333 2.47 -15.20 -10.23
CA LEU A 333 3.56 -15.08 -11.20
C LEU A 333 4.77 -15.95 -10.80
N MET A 334 5.11 -15.96 -9.51
CA MET A 334 6.25 -16.71 -8.95
C MET A 334 6.03 -18.23 -8.86
N HIS A 335 4.86 -18.72 -9.28
CA HIS A 335 4.65 -20.16 -9.52
C HIS A 335 5.37 -20.61 -10.80
N ASN A 336 5.66 -19.68 -11.71
CA ASN A 336 6.29 -19.94 -12.99
C ASN A 336 7.79 -19.63 -12.96
N GLU A 337 8.57 -20.40 -13.72
CA GLU A 337 10.02 -20.20 -13.82
C GLU A 337 10.42 -18.89 -14.49
N SER A 338 9.53 -18.25 -15.25
CA SER A 338 9.76 -16.92 -15.82
C SER A 338 9.87 -15.81 -14.78
N PHE A 339 9.59 -16.09 -13.49
CA PHE A 339 9.73 -15.17 -12.37
C PHE A 339 10.65 -15.74 -11.27
N SER A 340 11.51 -16.69 -11.61
CA SER A 340 12.42 -17.31 -10.64
C SER A 340 13.40 -16.32 -10.01
N THR A 341 13.90 -15.33 -10.76
CA THR A 341 14.89 -14.36 -10.24
C THR A 341 14.34 -13.57 -9.05
N ILE A 342 13.13 -13.02 -9.15
CA ILE A 342 12.50 -12.27 -8.06
C ILE A 342 12.11 -13.20 -6.90
N ARG A 343 11.62 -14.41 -7.19
CA ARG A 343 11.36 -15.44 -6.17
C ARG A 343 12.62 -15.74 -5.35
N ASP A 344 13.75 -15.92 -6.01
CA ASP A 344 15.03 -16.22 -5.36
C ASP A 344 15.55 -15.02 -4.56
N VAL A 345 15.38 -13.79 -5.05
CA VAL A 345 15.70 -12.59 -4.26
C VAL A 345 14.91 -12.57 -2.95
N ILE A 346 13.59 -12.79 -3.01
CA ILE A 346 12.74 -12.82 -1.81
C ILE A 346 13.22 -13.92 -0.83
N LEU A 347 13.40 -15.15 -1.33
CA LEU A 347 13.77 -16.29 -0.48
C LEU A 347 15.19 -16.18 0.08
N THR A 348 16.08 -15.41 -0.53
CA THR A 348 17.48 -15.27 -0.09
C THR A 348 17.76 -14.02 0.74
N GLN A 349 17.03 -12.93 0.52
CA GLN A 349 17.33 -11.63 1.14
C GLN A 349 16.42 -11.28 2.31
N SER A 350 15.16 -11.71 2.27
CA SER A 350 14.15 -11.22 3.22
C SER A 350 14.31 -11.84 4.62
N SER A 351 13.98 -11.04 5.63
CA SER A 351 13.87 -11.43 7.04
C SER A 351 12.57 -12.16 7.33
N ALA A 352 11.48 -11.67 6.73
CA ALA A 352 10.16 -12.27 6.78
C ALA A 352 9.43 -12.11 5.45
N VAL A 353 8.45 -12.97 5.20
CA VAL A 353 7.53 -12.90 4.06
C VAL A 353 6.10 -13.03 4.57
N LEU A 354 5.27 -12.03 4.30
CA LEU A 354 3.83 -12.08 4.50
C LEU A 354 3.13 -12.16 3.14
N GLN A 355 2.34 -13.21 2.90
CA GLN A 355 1.72 -13.43 1.59
C GLN A 355 0.41 -14.21 1.63
N ASP A 356 -0.46 -13.99 0.65
CA ASP A 356 -1.49 -14.97 0.27
C ASP A 356 -0.94 -16.01 -0.72
N ASP A 357 -1.75 -17.00 -1.08
CA ASP A 357 -1.38 -18.13 -1.95
C ASP A 357 -0.95 -17.74 -3.37
N SER A 358 -1.26 -16.52 -3.81
CA SER A 358 -0.77 -15.98 -5.09
C SER A 358 0.70 -15.55 -5.08
N GLY A 359 1.36 -15.54 -3.92
CA GLY A 359 2.78 -15.24 -3.77
C GLY A 359 3.71 -16.39 -4.17
N VAL A 360 4.80 -16.57 -3.43
CA VAL A 360 5.76 -17.66 -3.62
C VAL A 360 5.11 -18.98 -3.17
N PRO A 361 5.13 -20.06 -3.99
CA PRO A 361 4.57 -21.34 -3.58
C PRO A 361 5.24 -21.90 -2.32
N VAL A 362 4.45 -22.49 -1.42
CA VAL A 362 4.91 -22.97 -0.11
C VAL A 362 6.07 -23.98 -0.21
N LYS A 363 6.11 -24.77 -1.28
CA LYS A 363 7.17 -25.75 -1.56
C LYS A 363 8.57 -25.15 -1.68
N HIS A 364 8.69 -23.85 -1.97
CA HIS A 364 9.97 -23.17 -2.08
C HIS A 364 10.51 -22.65 -0.74
N PHE A 365 9.71 -22.69 0.32
CA PHE A 365 10.16 -22.32 1.67
C PHE A 365 10.83 -23.52 2.34
N ASP A 366 12.16 -23.53 2.33
CA ASP A 366 12.95 -24.53 3.06
C ASP A 366 12.67 -24.45 4.56
N LYS A 367 12.12 -25.53 5.13
CA LYS A 367 11.78 -25.65 6.55
C LYS A 367 13.00 -25.56 7.48
N SER A 368 14.22 -25.78 6.98
CA SER A 368 15.44 -25.59 7.76
C SER A 368 15.80 -24.10 7.93
N VAL A 369 15.35 -23.26 6.99
CA VAL A 369 15.61 -21.82 6.95
C VAL A 369 14.43 -21.00 7.45
N TRP A 370 13.20 -21.44 7.19
CA TRP A 370 11.97 -20.68 7.47
C TRP A 370 11.11 -21.35 8.54
N GLU A 371 10.57 -20.53 9.43
CA GLU A 371 9.45 -20.88 10.30
C GLU A 371 8.19 -20.24 9.71
N SER A 372 7.16 -21.03 9.44
CA SER A 372 5.94 -20.56 8.78
C SER A 372 4.71 -20.72 9.68
N LYS A 373 3.90 -19.67 9.75
CA LYS A 373 2.58 -19.65 10.37
C LYS A 373 1.52 -19.41 9.32
N PHE A 374 0.40 -20.09 9.45
CA PHE A 374 -0.71 -20.04 8.50
C PHE A 374 -1.97 -19.55 9.20
N TYR A 375 -2.80 -18.82 8.45
CA TYR A 375 -4.04 -18.24 8.92
C TYR A 375 -5.14 -18.40 7.86
N GLY A 376 -6.39 -18.48 8.29
CA GLY A 376 -7.56 -18.55 7.42
C GLY A 376 -7.80 -19.95 6.86
N ALA A 377 -8.15 -20.04 5.58
CA ALA A 377 -8.46 -21.30 4.92
C ALA A 377 -7.94 -21.32 3.47
N TYR A 378 -7.39 -22.45 3.05
CA TYR A 378 -7.00 -22.68 1.66
C TYR A 378 -7.72 -23.92 1.09
N ILE A 379 -8.55 -23.69 0.07
CA ILE A 379 -9.29 -24.74 -0.65
C ILE A 379 -8.75 -24.93 -2.06
N LYS A 380 -8.82 -23.87 -2.87
CA LYS A 380 -8.27 -23.78 -4.21
C LYS A 380 -8.20 -22.31 -4.61
N PRO A 381 -7.35 -21.94 -5.59
CA PRO A 381 -7.40 -20.62 -6.22
C PRO A 381 -8.78 -20.27 -6.79
N ILE A 382 -8.98 -19.02 -7.19
CA ILE A 382 -10.13 -18.65 -8.03
C ILE A 382 -10.01 -19.33 -9.41
N ASP A 383 -11.12 -19.49 -10.12
CA ASP A 383 -11.17 -20.39 -11.30
C ASP A 383 -10.18 -20.00 -12.41
N ILE A 384 -9.92 -18.71 -12.63
CA ILE A 384 -8.91 -18.25 -13.60
C ILE A 384 -7.47 -18.66 -13.26
N PHE A 385 -7.22 -19.03 -11.99
CA PHE A 385 -5.94 -19.50 -11.48
C PHE A 385 -6.00 -20.95 -11.00
N ALA A 386 -7.00 -21.74 -11.43
CA ALA A 386 -7.19 -23.12 -10.96
C ALA A 386 -5.93 -24.00 -11.14
N ASN A 387 -5.14 -23.75 -12.19
CA ASN A 387 -3.89 -24.47 -12.47
C ASN A 387 -2.74 -24.14 -11.50
N GLN A 388 -2.90 -23.14 -10.62
CA GLN A 388 -1.91 -22.73 -9.63
C GLN A 388 -2.17 -23.36 -8.25
N TYR A 389 -2.98 -24.42 -8.23
CA TYR A 389 -3.30 -25.15 -7.02
C TYR A 389 -2.05 -25.77 -6.39
N GLN A 390 -1.83 -25.46 -5.12
CA GLN A 390 -0.78 -26.02 -4.29
C GLN A 390 -1.31 -27.18 -3.43
N SER A 391 -1.01 -28.43 -3.81
CA SER A 391 -1.35 -29.63 -3.02
C SER A 391 -0.79 -29.56 -1.61
N ASP A 392 0.44 -29.08 -1.49
CA ASP A 392 1.22 -29.09 -0.26
C ASP A 392 0.63 -28.09 0.74
N LEU A 393 0.20 -26.93 0.24
CA LEU A 393 -0.52 -25.92 1.04
C LEU A 393 -1.87 -26.49 1.51
N ARG A 394 -2.60 -27.18 0.63
CA ARG A 394 -3.86 -27.84 1.04
C ARG A 394 -3.64 -28.86 2.15
N SER A 395 -2.60 -29.68 2.05
CA SER A 395 -2.27 -30.66 3.09
C SER A 395 -1.95 -30.01 4.43
N ILE A 396 -1.28 -28.85 4.45
CA ILE A 396 -1.04 -28.07 5.67
C ILE A 396 -2.38 -27.66 6.32
N TYR A 397 -3.28 -27.03 5.56
CA TYR A 397 -4.57 -26.58 6.08
C TYR A 397 -5.50 -27.73 6.51
N GLN A 398 -5.37 -28.92 5.92
CA GLN A 398 -6.14 -30.10 6.33
C GLN A 398 -5.54 -30.81 7.55
N GLY A 399 -4.22 -30.71 7.73
CA GLY A 399 -3.48 -31.41 8.79
C GLY A 399 -3.34 -30.64 10.08
N ASP A 400 -3.53 -29.32 10.08
CA ASP A 400 -3.34 -28.45 11.24
C ASP A 400 -4.64 -27.75 11.65
N SER A 401 -5.30 -28.30 12.67
CA SER A 401 -6.52 -27.73 13.25
C SER A 401 -6.26 -26.52 14.17
N SER A 402 -5.00 -26.17 14.44
CA SER A 402 -4.62 -25.02 15.26
C SER A 402 -4.51 -23.71 14.46
N ILE A 403 -4.59 -23.78 13.13
CA ILE A 403 -4.60 -22.61 12.24
C ILE A 403 -5.73 -21.67 12.63
N LYS A 404 -5.37 -20.43 12.98
CA LYS A 404 -6.33 -19.40 13.38
C LYS A 404 -7.12 -18.92 12.16
N PRO A 405 -8.43 -18.63 12.29
CA PRO A 405 -9.21 -18.05 11.20
C PRO A 405 -8.76 -16.62 10.88
N LEU A 406 -9.09 -16.15 9.67
CA LEU A 406 -9.02 -14.74 9.28
C LEU A 406 -10.43 -14.16 9.24
N ASP A 407 -10.60 -12.97 9.82
CA ASP A 407 -11.87 -12.26 9.85
C ASP A 407 -11.94 -11.10 8.82
N PHE A 408 -10.91 -10.98 7.98
CA PHE A 408 -10.80 -10.07 6.84
C PHE A 408 -10.41 -10.83 5.55
N GLY A 409 -10.64 -10.21 4.40
CA GLY A 409 -10.30 -10.77 3.08
C GLY A 409 -8.90 -10.35 2.63
N ILE A 410 -8.18 -11.24 1.95
CA ILE A 410 -6.86 -10.94 1.38
C ILE A 410 -6.59 -11.76 0.11
N GLY A 411 -5.71 -11.24 -0.76
CA GLY A 411 -5.45 -11.82 -2.07
C GLY A 411 -6.67 -11.75 -3.00
N TYR A 412 -6.84 -12.79 -3.83
CA TYR A 412 -7.97 -12.95 -4.75
C TYR A 412 -9.23 -13.54 -4.12
N LYS A 413 -9.14 -13.98 -2.86
CA LYS A 413 -10.26 -14.50 -2.09
C LYS A 413 -10.78 -13.39 -1.19
N PHE A 414 -12.10 -13.32 -1.09
CA PHE A 414 -12.75 -12.39 -0.18
C PHE A 414 -13.34 -13.18 0.99
N TYR A 415 -13.20 -12.64 2.20
CA TYR A 415 -13.80 -13.19 3.42
C TYR A 415 -13.29 -14.60 3.79
N LYS A 416 -14.17 -15.51 4.24
CA LYS A 416 -13.83 -16.78 4.93
C LYS A 416 -12.92 -17.76 4.17
N ASP A 417 -12.76 -17.59 2.86
CA ASP A 417 -11.91 -18.46 2.02
C ASP A 417 -10.51 -17.86 1.77
N SER A 418 -10.16 -16.79 2.47
CA SER A 418 -8.85 -16.16 2.38
C SER A 418 -7.83 -16.92 3.21
N ASN A 419 -6.59 -16.96 2.73
CA ASN A 419 -5.46 -17.53 3.43
C ASN A 419 -4.35 -16.48 3.54
N LEU A 420 -3.53 -16.60 4.58
CA LEU A 420 -2.37 -15.77 4.80
C LEU A 420 -1.27 -16.64 5.42
N MET A 421 -0.05 -16.48 4.91
CA MET A 421 1.14 -17.14 5.37
C MET A 421 2.13 -16.08 5.84
N LEU A 422 2.63 -16.24 7.07
CA LEU A 422 3.76 -15.48 7.60
C LEU A 422 4.94 -16.43 7.74
N ALA A 423 5.99 -16.24 6.95
CA ALA A 423 7.25 -16.95 7.06
C ALA A 423 8.32 -16.04 7.65
N ILE A 424 9.02 -16.48 8.69
CA ILE A 424 10.11 -15.76 9.35
C ILE A 424 11.39 -16.59 9.23
N ARG A 425 12.50 -15.95 8.86
CA ARG A 425 13.79 -16.62 8.73
C ARG A 425 14.31 -17.02 10.12
N LYS A 426 14.71 -18.28 10.28
CA LYS A 426 15.31 -18.81 11.51
C LYS A 426 16.68 -18.17 11.75
N GLY A 427 16.96 -17.82 13.01
CA GLY A 427 18.20 -17.15 13.41
C GLY A 427 18.11 -15.63 13.45
N GLU A 428 17.08 -15.04 12.85
CA GLU A 428 16.65 -13.68 13.21
C GLU A 428 15.79 -13.77 14.47
N SER A 429 16.44 -13.78 15.62
CA SER A 429 15.76 -13.63 16.90
C SER A 429 15.14 -12.24 16.96
N VAL A 430 13.84 -12.15 16.66
CA VAL A 430 13.09 -11.01 17.15
C VAL A 430 13.16 -11.08 18.66
N LYS A 431 13.84 -10.11 19.28
CA LYS A 431 13.96 -10.02 20.73
C LYS A 431 12.56 -9.99 21.33
N GLN A 432 12.07 -11.15 21.75
CA GLN A 432 10.92 -11.25 22.63
C GLN A 432 11.44 -10.87 24.02
N GLU A 433 11.20 -9.62 24.42
CA GLU A 433 11.27 -9.28 25.84
C GLU A 433 10.15 -10.04 26.57
N LYS A 434 10.56 -10.76 27.62
CA LYS A 434 9.71 -11.53 28.52
C LYS A 434 8.79 -10.64 29.35
#